data_AF-A0A0R2HUE3-F1
#
_entry.id   AF-A0A0R2HUE3-F1
#
_cell.length_a   1.000
_cell.length_b   1.000
_cell.length_c   1.000
_cell.angle_alpha   90.00
_cell.angle_beta   90.00
_cell.angle_gamma   90.00
#
_symmetry.space_group_name_H-M   'P 1'
#
loop_
_entity.id
_entity.type
_entity.pdbx_description
1 polymer ?
#
loop_
_entity_poly.entity_id
_entity_poly.type
_entity_poly.pdbx_seq_one_letter_code
_entity_poly.pdbx_strand_id
1 'polypeptide(L)'
;MEKIQVNPDELSDIRMFLEKAIGKLEAAVDYSQKLQNIPYYQEGEALGKVAFYPILTTRITELQTHYSRLSEYVAFTGETFVELDESLANATEEPYEQAKGGRIL
;
A
#
# COMPACT_ATOMS: atom_id res chain seq x y z
N MET A 1 13.66 21.08 -9.13
CA MET A 1 12.89 19.86 -8.87
C MET A 1 13.74 18.69 -9.28
N GLU A 2 14.13 17.81 -8.35
CA GLU A 2 14.73 16.53 -8.71
C GLU A 2 13.72 15.71 -9.50
N LYS A 3 14.14 15.11 -10.61
CA LYS A 3 13.33 14.10 -11.31
C LYS A 3 13.27 12.89 -10.41
N ILE A 4 12.12 12.65 -9.79
CA ILE A 4 11.86 11.38 -9.12
C ILE A 4 11.74 10.33 -10.23
N GLN A 5 12.78 9.50 -10.40
CA GLN A 5 12.66 8.28 -11.18
C GLN A 5 11.86 7.30 -10.32
N VAL A 6 10.65 6.98 -10.76
CA VAL A 6 9.80 6.00 -10.11
C VAL A 6 9.70 4.81 -11.04
N ASN A 7 10.18 3.65 -10.58
CA ASN A 7 10.06 2.40 -11.31
C ASN A 7 8.72 1.73 -10.92
N PRO A 8 7.81 1.43 -11.87
CA PRO A 8 6.55 0.74 -11.58
C PRO A 8 6.72 -0.60 -10.85
N ASP A 9 7.80 -1.34 -11.14
CA ASP A 9 8.11 -2.60 -10.45
C ASP A 9 8.43 -2.35 -8.96
N GLU A 10 9.16 -1.28 -8.66
CA GLU A 10 9.49 -0.89 -7.28
C GLU A 10 8.22 -0.47 -6.51
N LEU A 11 7.27 0.21 -7.15
CA LEU A 11 5.99 0.54 -6.54
C LEU A 11 5.17 -0.71 -6.24
N SER A 12 5.15 -1.68 -7.15
CA SER A 12 4.48 -2.97 -6.96
C SER A 12 5.10 -3.75 -5.79
N ASP A 13 6.43 -3.80 -5.71
CA ASP A 13 7.15 -4.44 -4.61
C ASP A 13 6.86 -3.79 -3.25
N ILE A 14 6.84 -2.45 -3.20
CA ILE A 14 6.50 -1.68 -2.00
C ILE A 14 5.06 -2.01 -1.57
N ARG A 15 4.11 -2.02 -2.52
CA ARG A 15 2.72 -2.37 -2.24
C ARG A 15 2.60 -3.79 -1.66
N MET A 16 3.23 -4.78 -2.29
CA MET A 16 3.24 -6.16 -1.80
C MET A 16 3.85 -6.28 -0.40
N PHE A 17 4.90 -5.50 -0.11
CA PHE A 17 5.48 -5.44 1.22
C PHE A 17 4.49 -4.89 2.26
N LEU A 18 3.81 -3.79 1.94
CA LEU A 18 2.81 -3.16 2.81
C LEU A 18 1.63 -4.09 3.09
N GLU A 19 1.09 -4.75 2.06
CA GLU A 19 0.01 -5.73 2.21
C GLU A 19 0.41 -6.90 3.11
N LYS A 20 1.62 -7.45 2.94
CA LYS A 20 2.16 -8.49 3.83
C LYS A 20 2.34 -8.01 5.27
N ALA A 21 2.78 -6.77 5.45
CA ALA A 21 2.95 -6.19 6.79
C ALA A 21 1.60 -6.02 7.49
N ILE A 22 0.59 -5.50 6.79
CA ILE A 22 -0.78 -5.35 7.31
C ILE A 22 -1.34 -6.70 7.75
N GLY A 23 -1.23 -7.74 6.92
CA GLY A 23 -1.75 -9.08 7.28
C GLY A 23 -1.06 -9.68 8.51
N LYS A 24 0.26 -9.44 8.70
CA LYS A 24 0.97 -9.86 9.91
C LYS A 24 0.48 -9.12 11.16
N LEU A 25 0.19 -7.82 11.02
CA LEU A 25 -0.36 -7.00 12.09
C LEU A 25 -1.78 -7.44 12.46
N GLU A 26 -2.62 -7.82 11.49
CA GLU A 26 -3.97 -8.35 11.73
C GLU A 26 -3.92 -9.64 12.54
N ALA A 27 -3.07 -10.58 12.13
CA ALA A 27 -2.87 -11.82 12.86
C ALA A 27 -2.38 -11.56 14.31
N ALA A 28 -1.50 -10.58 14.52
CA ALA A 28 -1.02 -10.23 15.85
C ALA A 28 -2.13 -9.68 16.76
N VAL A 29 -3.05 -8.87 16.22
CA VAL A 29 -4.23 -8.38 16.94
C VAL A 29 -5.14 -9.54 17.32
N ASP A 30 -5.42 -10.45 16.38
CA ASP A 30 -6.27 -11.62 16.63
C ASP A 30 -5.69 -12.52 17.72
N TYR A 31 -4.38 -12.79 17.69
CA TYR A 31 -3.73 -13.59 18.72
C TYR A 31 -3.70 -12.87 20.08
N SER A 32 -3.47 -11.55 20.09
CA SER A 32 -3.55 -10.72 21.30
C SER A 32 -4.92 -10.80 21.95
N GLN A 33 -6.00 -10.68 21.17
CA GLN A 33 -7.37 -10.80 21.68
C GLN A 33 -7.67 -12.20 22.21
N LYS A 34 -7.19 -13.26 21.53
CA LYS A 34 -7.32 -14.64 22.02
C LYS A 34 -6.62 -14.84 23.36
N LEU A 35 -5.41 -14.30 23.52
CA LEU A 35 -4.65 -14.39 24.77
C LEU A 35 -5.35 -13.66 25.93
N GLN A 36 -5.93 -12.49 25.69
CA GLN A 36 -6.71 -11.75 26.70
C GLN A 36 -7.93 -12.52 27.22
N ASN A 37 -8.49 -13.42 26.39
CA ASN A 37 -9.68 -14.18 26.72
C ASN A 37 -9.40 -15.54 27.38
N ILE A 38 -8.15 -15.86 27.68
CA ILE A 38 -7.81 -17.09 28.40
C ILE A 38 -8.12 -16.88 29.89
N PRO A 39 -8.83 -17.82 30.58
CA PRO A 39 -9.21 -17.68 31.98
C PRO A 39 -8.05 -17.36 32.93
N TYR A 40 -6.87 -17.94 32.66
CA TYR A 40 -5.62 -17.66 33.38
C TYR A 40 -5.24 -16.17 33.42
N TYR A 41 -5.61 -15.42 32.39
CA TYR A 41 -5.36 -13.99 32.27
C TYR A 41 -6.55 -13.12 32.69
N GLN A 42 -7.72 -13.72 32.92
CA GLN A 42 -8.92 -13.06 33.42
C GLN A 42 -9.04 -13.11 34.96
N GLU A 43 -8.34 -14.03 35.61
CA GLU A 43 -8.42 -14.25 37.06
C GLU A 43 -7.03 -14.29 37.72
N GLY A 44 -6.83 -13.55 38.82
CA GLY A 44 -5.62 -13.62 39.66
C GLY A 44 -4.49 -12.62 39.34
N GLU A 45 -3.26 -12.94 39.76
CA GLU A 45 -2.07 -12.06 39.69
C GLU A 45 -1.65 -11.67 38.26
N ALA A 46 -2.18 -12.33 37.24
CA ALA A 46 -1.88 -12.08 35.83
C ALA A 46 -2.69 -10.93 35.21
N LEU A 47 -3.70 -10.38 35.92
CA LEU A 47 -4.54 -9.27 35.44
C LEU A 47 -3.70 -8.04 35.01
N GLY A 48 -2.62 -7.76 35.74
CA GLY A 48 -1.69 -6.66 35.43
C GLY A 48 -0.79 -6.93 34.22
N LYS A 49 -0.58 -8.20 33.86
CA LYS A 49 0.25 -8.59 32.71
C LYS A 49 -0.50 -8.41 31.39
N VAL A 50 -1.83 -8.46 31.40
CA VAL A 50 -2.67 -8.32 30.20
C VAL A 50 -3.19 -6.91 29.95
N ALA A 51 -3.05 -6.00 30.91
CA ALA A 51 -3.45 -4.60 30.79
C ALA A 51 -2.73 -3.84 29.65
N PHE A 52 -1.59 -4.33 29.17
CA PHE A 52 -0.87 -3.74 28.05
C PHE A 52 -1.43 -4.13 26.67
N TYR A 53 -2.16 -5.25 26.57
CA TYR A 53 -2.64 -5.72 25.28
C TYR A 53 -3.64 -4.78 24.59
N PRO A 54 -4.59 -4.11 25.30
CA PRO A 54 -5.43 -3.09 24.67
C PRO A 54 -4.63 -1.94 24.06
N ILE A 55 -3.58 -1.48 24.75
CA ILE A 55 -2.69 -0.41 24.26
C ILE A 55 -1.93 -0.90 23.01
N LEU A 56 -1.37 -2.11 23.07
CA LEU A 56 -0.67 -2.73 21.95
C LEU A 56 -1.60 -2.85 20.73
N THR A 57 -2.83 -3.35 20.93
CA THR A 57 -3.81 -3.50 19.86
C THR A 57 -4.13 -2.15 19.20
N THR A 58 -4.39 -1.09 19.98
CA THR A 58 -4.62 0.25 19.43
C THR A 58 -3.44 0.73 18.59
N ARG A 59 -2.20 0.56 19.05
CA ARG A 59 -1.00 0.95 18.29
C ARG A 59 -0.83 0.15 17.01
N ILE A 60 -1.13 -1.15 17.04
CA ILE A 60 -1.10 -1.99 15.84
C ILE A 60 -2.16 -1.52 14.83
N THR A 61 -3.36 -1.18 15.27
CA THR A 61 -4.44 -0.65 14.40
C THR A 61 -4.09 0.71 13.79
N GLU A 62 -3.45 1.60 14.55
CA GLU A 62 -2.93 2.87 14.03
C GLU A 62 -1.89 2.62 12.92
N LEU A 63 -0.99 1.66 13.14
CA LEU A 63 0.05 1.30 12.17
C LEU A 63 -0.53 0.67 10.90
N GLN A 64 -1.52 -0.22 11.04
CA GLN A 64 -2.27 -0.78 9.91
C GLN A 64 -2.92 0.33 9.07
N THR A 65 -3.62 1.25 9.73
CA THR A 65 -4.25 2.39 9.05
C THR A 65 -3.23 3.22 8.27
N HIS A 66 -2.06 3.46 8.85
CA HIS A 66 -1.00 4.20 8.19
C HIS A 66 -0.46 3.45 6.96
N TYR A 67 -0.21 2.15 7.07
CA TYR A 67 0.27 1.33 5.95
C TYR A 67 -0.77 1.16 4.85
N SER A 68 -2.06 1.08 5.18
CA SER A 68 -3.14 1.07 4.17
C SER A 68 -3.14 2.37 3.37
N ARG A 69 -3.05 3.53 4.04
CA ARG A 69 -2.96 4.84 3.36
C ARG A 69 -1.71 4.96 2.48
N LEU A 70 -0.58 4.45 2.96
CA LEU A 70 0.65 4.43 2.17
C LEU A 70 0.50 3.55 0.93
N SER A 71 -0.16 2.39 1.06
CA SER A 71 -0.47 1.51 -0.07
C SER A 71 -1.35 2.19 -1.12
N GLU A 72 -2.37 2.93 -0.69
CA GLU A 72 -3.23 3.74 -1.57
C GLU A 72 -2.42 4.80 -2.33
N TYR A 73 -1.49 5.51 -1.68
CA TYR A 73 -0.65 6.49 -2.35
C TYR A 73 0.31 5.86 -3.36
N VAL A 74 0.88 4.71 -3.04
CA VAL A 74 1.76 3.95 -3.94
C VAL A 74 0.97 3.49 -5.17
N ALA A 75 -0.25 2.96 -4.97
CA ALA A 75 -1.13 2.57 -6.05
C ALA A 75 -1.51 3.75 -6.96
N PHE A 76 -1.97 4.86 -6.37
CA PHE A 76 -2.31 6.07 -7.12
C PHE A 76 -1.14 6.62 -7.92
N THR A 77 0.06 6.62 -7.33
CA THR A 77 1.28 7.04 -8.03
C THR A 77 1.56 6.13 -9.21
N GLY A 78 1.45 4.81 -9.02
CA GLY A 78 1.64 3.82 -10.10
C GLY A 78 0.64 4.00 -11.24
N GLU A 79 -0.65 4.16 -10.93
CA GLU A 79 -1.71 4.42 -11.91
C GLU A 79 -1.44 5.71 -12.69
N THR A 80 -1.03 6.78 -12.01
CA THR A 80 -0.69 8.06 -12.66
C THR A 80 0.48 7.91 -13.65
N PHE A 81 1.50 7.10 -13.31
CA PHE A 81 2.61 6.85 -14.23
C PHE A 81 2.18 6.05 -15.46
N VAL A 82 1.31 5.04 -15.29
CA VAL A 82 0.76 4.26 -16.41
C VAL A 82 -0.05 5.17 -17.34
N GLU A 83 -0.94 6.00 -16.79
CA GLU A 83 -1.75 6.95 -17.58
C GLU A 83 -0.87 7.95 -18.35
N LEU A 84 0.23 8.42 -17.73
CA LEU A 84 1.17 9.32 -18.38
C LEU A 84 1.90 8.65 -19.55
N ASP A 85 2.38 7.42 -19.35
CA ASP A 85 3.07 6.64 -20.38
C ASP A 85 2.13 6.32 -21.56
N GLU A 86 0.88 5.93 -21.29
CA GLU A 86 -0.16 5.71 -22.31
C GLU A 86 -0.46 6.98 -23.12
N SER A 87 -0.59 8.11 -22.43
CA SER A 87 -0.82 9.42 -23.06
C SER A 87 0.34 9.82 -23.98
N LEU A 88 1.59 9.63 -23.53
CA LEU A 88 2.77 9.88 -24.33
C LEU A 88 2.87 8.95 -25.55
N ALA A 89 2.61 7.65 -25.37
CA ALA A 89 2.60 6.68 -26.46
C ALA A 89 1.59 7.08 -27.55
N ASN A 90 0.33 7.35 -27.17
CA ASN A 90 -0.72 7.77 -28.08
C ASN A 90 -0.37 9.09 -28.82
N ALA A 91 0.19 10.06 -28.11
CA ALA A 91 0.63 11.33 -28.72
C ALA A 91 1.77 11.16 -29.75
N THR A 92 2.58 10.11 -29.62
CA THR A 92 3.65 9.80 -30.58
C THR A 92 3.21 8.97 -31.79
N GLU A 93 2.07 8.30 -31.73
CA GLU A 93 1.49 7.55 -32.85
C GLU A 93 0.71 8.46 -33.84
N GLU A 94 0.10 9.54 -33.36
CA GLU A 94 -0.71 10.47 -34.19
C GLU A 94 0.02 11.35 -35.25
N PRO A 95 1.36 11.59 -35.28
CA PRO A 95 1.95 12.48 -36.30
C PRO A 95 2.19 11.86 -37.68
N TYR A 96 2.08 10.53 -37.86
CA TYR A 96 2.57 9.87 -39.09
C TYR A 96 1.56 9.77 -40.24
N GLU A 97 0.25 9.95 -40.02
CA GLU A 97 -0.74 9.78 -41.09
C GLU A 97 -1.01 11.03 -41.94
N GLN A 98 -0.66 12.24 -41.49
CA GLN A 98 -0.93 13.46 -42.28
C GLN A 98 0.15 13.83 -43.30
N ALA A 99 1.29 13.15 -43.33
CA ALA A 99 2.41 13.51 -44.22
C ALA A 99 2.41 12.83 -45.61
N LYS A 100 1.42 11.97 -45.93
CA LYS A 100 1.34 11.26 -47.24
C LYS A 100 0.19 11.73 -48.16
N GLY A 101 -0.24 12.98 -48.03
CA GLY A 101 -1.30 13.57 -48.86
C GLY A 101 -0.87 14.61 -49.91
N GLY A 102 0.42 14.97 -49.98
CA GLY A 102 0.92 15.99 -50.92
C GLY A 102 1.21 15.40 -52.30
N ARG A 103 0.20 15.32 -53.18
CA ARG A 103 0.41 15.09 -54.62
C ARG A 103 1.17 16.28 -55.21
N ILE A 104 2.41 16.04 -55.64
CA ILE A 104 3.07 16.83 -56.68
C ILE A 104 2.36 16.49 -57.99
N LEU A 105 1.56 17.43 -58.51
CA LEU A 105 1.41 17.78 -59.93
C LEU A 105 0.87 19.21 -60.01
#